data_AF-A0AAD9LCC1-F1
#
_entry.id   AF-A0AAD9LCC1-F1
#
_cell.length_a   1.000
_cell.length_b   1.000
_cell.length_c   1.000
_cell.angle_alpha   90.00
_cell.angle_beta   90.00
_cell.angle_gamma   90.00
#
_symmetry.space_group_name_H-M   'P 1'
#
loop_
_entity.id
_entity.type
_entity.pdbx_description
1 polymer ?
#
loop_
_entity_poly.entity_id
_entity_poly.type
_entity_poly.pdbx_seq_one_letter_code
_entity_poly.pdbx_strand_id
1 'polypeptide(L)'
;MATSTQHFEADGDAVMHSVNQPVFEFIKAPRMDDWSHDALVKWNQARVQYDDTVRQRCLESRKRPEVAMTPVKSTIDRKLLEVVC
;
A
#
# COMPACT_ATOMS: atom_id res chain seq x y z
N MET A 1 -8.12 5.11 24.05
CA MET A 1 -7.61 6.47 23.75
C MET A 1 -6.34 6.63 24.53
N ALA A 2 -5.20 6.92 23.88
CA ALA A 2 -3.95 7.09 24.59
C ALA A 2 -3.99 8.44 25.33
N THR A 3 -3.94 8.39 26.67
CA THR A 3 -3.83 9.59 27.51
C THR A 3 -2.43 10.13 27.36
N SER A 4 -2.25 11.25 26.64
CA SER A 4 -0.98 11.98 26.61
C SER A 4 -0.76 12.65 27.97
N THR A 5 0.07 12.04 28.80
CA THR A 5 0.61 12.68 30.01
C THR A 5 1.70 13.66 29.55
N GLN A 6 1.42 14.96 29.60
CA GLN A 6 2.39 16.00 29.26
C GLN A 6 3.46 16.08 30.36
N HIS A 7 4.73 15.93 29.99
CA HIS A 7 5.88 16.06 30.90
C HIS A 7 6.59 17.38 30.61
N PHE A 8 6.96 18.12 31.66
CA PHE A 8 7.56 19.45 31.56
C PHE A 8 8.96 19.46 32.21
N GLU A 9 9.88 20.25 31.65
CA GLU A 9 11.21 20.52 32.19
C GLU A 9 11.16 21.51 33.35
N ALA A 10 12.29 21.67 34.05
CA ALA A 10 12.37 22.49 35.26
C ALA A 10 12.13 24.00 35.01
N ASP A 11 12.34 24.46 33.78
CA ASP A 11 12.06 25.83 33.32
C ASP A 11 10.62 26.00 32.80
N GLY A 12 9.83 24.92 32.75
CA GLY A 12 8.45 24.91 32.30
C GLY A 12 8.25 24.49 30.84
N ASP A 13 9.31 24.15 30.10
CA ASP A 13 9.20 23.74 28.71
C ASP A 13 8.63 22.32 28.58
N ALA A 14 7.82 22.08 27.56
CA ALA A 14 7.27 20.74 27.31
C ALA A 14 8.36 19.81 26.74
N VAL A 15 8.57 18.66 27.38
CA VAL A 15 9.47 17.61 26.87
C VAL A 15 8.85 17.01 25.61
N MET A 16 9.44 17.30 24.46
CA MET A 16 9.04 16.72 23.18
C MET A 16 9.70 15.35 23.03
N HIS A 17 8.94 14.27 23.20
CA HIS A 17 9.40 12.94 22.80
C HIS A 17 9.34 12.80 21.27
N SER A 18 10.43 12.36 20.65
CA SER A 18 10.43 12.01 19.23
C SER A 18 9.52 10.81 19.00
N VAL A 19 8.30 11.05 18.53
CA VAL A 19 7.39 10.00 18.10
C VAL A 19 7.64 9.76 16.61
N ASN A 20 7.94 8.53 16.24
CA ASN A 20 8.04 8.14 14.83
C ASN A 20 6.63 8.27 14.21
N GLN A 21 6.41 9.32 13.41
CA GLN A 21 5.13 9.55 12.77
C GLN A 21 4.96 8.54 11.62
N PRO A 22 3.83 7.80 11.56
CA PRO A 22 3.60 6.85 10.49
C PRO A 22 3.51 7.57 9.14
N VAL A 23 4.41 7.25 8.21
CA VAL A 23 4.35 7.70 6.83
C VAL A 23 3.32 6.86 6.08
N PHE A 24 2.25 7.48 5.60
CA PHE A 24 1.23 6.81 4.81
C PHE A 24 1.59 6.83 3.32
N GLU A 25 2.30 5.81 2.86
CA GLU A 25 2.46 5.58 1.42
C GLU A 25 1.22 4.87 0.84
N PHE A 26 0.73 5.40 -0.28
CA PHE A 26 -0.38 4.78 -1.01
C PHE A 26 0.15 3.72 -1.97
N ILE A 27 -0.08 2.45 -1.64
CA ILE A 27 0.35 1.33 -2.47
C ILE A 27 -0.72 1.09 -3.54
N LYS A 28 -0.41 1.42 -4.80
CA LYS A 28 -1.35 1.31 -5.93
C LYS A 28 -1.09 0.06 -6.75
N ALA A 29 -2.15 -0.64 -7.12
CA ALA A 29 -2.03 -1.79 -8.02
C ALA A 29 -1.61 -1.33 -9.43
N PRO A 30 -0.68 -2.04 -10.09
CA PRO A 30 -0.26 -1.72 -11.44
C PRO A 30 -1.42 -1.95 -12.41
N ARG A 31 -1.63 -1.03 -13.37
CA ARG A 31 -2.61 -1.19 -14.45
C ARG A 31 -1.96 -1.91 -15.63
N MET A 32 -2.75 -2.73 -16.31
CA MET A 32 -2.38 -3.33 -17.59
C MET A 32 -2.96 -2.49 -18.73
N ASP A 33 -2.10 -2.08 -19.64
CA ASP A 33 -2.39 -1.15 -20.74
C ASP A 33 -2.34 -1.81 -22.13
N ASP A 34 -1.65 -2.95 -22.27
CA ASP A 34 -1.52 -3.71 -23.53
C ASP A 34 -1.34 -5.23 -23.28
N TRP A 35 -1.69 -6.04 -24.28
CA TRP A 35 -1.49 -7.50 -24.33
C TRP A 35 -0.15 -7.92 -24.93
N SER A 36 0.70 -6.98 -25.36
CA SER A 36 2.04 -7.31 -25.83
C SER A 36 2.86 -8.02 -24.75
N HIS A 37 3.76 -8.90 -25.17
CA HIS A 37 4.58 -9.69 -24.25
C HIS A 37 5.35 -8.82 -23.26
N ASP A 38 5.93 -7.71 -23.73
CA ASP A 38 6.68 -6.77 -22.90
C ASP A 38 5.80 -6.09 -21.84
N ALA A 39 4.59 -5.64 -22.22
CA ALA A 39 3.63 -5.05 -21.27
C ALA A 39 3.21 -6.05 -20.20
N LEU A 40 2.93 -7.30 -20.57
CA LEU A 40 2.58 -8.36 -19.64
C LEU A 40 3.72 -8.69 -18.66
N VAL A 41 4.96 -8.79 -19.15
CA VAL A 41 6.12 -9.05 -18.30
C VAL A 41 6.33 -7.92 -17.29
N LYS A 42 6.30 -6.66 -17.75
CA LYS A 42 6.41 -5.47 -16.88
C LYS A 42 5.30 -5.41 -15.85
N TRP A 43 4.06 -5.62 -16.28
CA TRP A 43 2.91 -5.63 -15.37
C TRP A 43 3.05 -6.73 -14.33
N ASN A 44 3.44 -7.95 -14.70
CA ASN A 44 3.62 -9.06 -13.77
C ASN A 44 4.71 -8.79 -12.73
N GLN A 45 5.85 -8.21 -13.13
CA GLN A 45 6.92 -7.83 -12.20
C GLN A 45 6.43 -6.77 -11.20
N ALA A 46 5.77 -5.71 -11.69
CA ALA A 46 5.19 -4.69 -10.83
C ALA A 46 4.10 -5.26 -9.91
N ARG A 47 3.37 -6.28 -10.37
CA ARG A 47 2.30 -6.93 -9.63
C ARG A 47 2.83 -7.76 -8.47
N VAL A 48 3.91 -8.50 -8.68
CA VAL A 48 4.61 -9.23 -7.60
C VAL A 48 5.09 -8.25 -6.51
N GLN A 49 5.73 -7.15 -6.90
CA GLN A 49 6.17 -6.13 -5.95
C GLN A 49 5.00 -5.50 -5.16
N TYR A 50 3.90 -5.17 -5.84
CA TYR A 50 2.68 -4.68 -5.21
C TYR A 50 2.13 -5.69 -4.20
N ASP A 51 2.00 -6.96 -4.59
CA ASP A 51 1.44 -8.01 -3.75
C ASP A 51 2.30 -8.24 -2.49
N ASP A 52 3.63 -8.26 -2.63
CA ASP A 52 4.56 -8.39 -1.49
C ASP A 52 4.45 -7.21 -0.52
N THR A 53 4.40 -5.98 -1.06
CA THR A 53 4.29 -4.76 -0.24
C THR A 53 2.96 -4.73 0.53
N VAL A 54 1.84 -5.09 -0.12
CA VAL A 54 0.53 -5.19 0.53
C VAL A 54 0.53 -6.27 1.61
N ARG A 55 1.16 -7.43 1.38
CA ARG A 55 1.28 -8.49 2.39
C ARG A 55 2.04 -8.03 3.62
N GLN A 56 3.19 -7.37 3.46
CA GLN A 56 3.96 -6.84 4.59
C GLN A 56 3.14 -5.86 5.43
N ARG A 57 2.46 -4.92 4.77
CA ARG A 57 1.59 -3.95 5.46
C ARG A 57 0.40 -4.62 6.18
N CYS A 58 -0.13 -5.70 5.62
CA CYS A 58 -1.20 -6.47 6.24
C CYS A 58 -0.72 -7.21 7.50
N LEU A 59 0.52 -7.72 7.51
CA LEU A 59 1.13 -8.33 8.69
C LEU A 59 1.24 -7.31 9.84
N GLU A 60 1.74 -6.11 9.55
CA GLU A 60 1.89 -5.03 10.54
C GLU A 60 0.54 -4.56 11.11
N SER A 61 -0.47 -4.45 10.24
CA SER A 61 -1.80 -3.94 10.61
C SER A 61 -2.80 -5.02 11.06
N ARG A 62 -2.38 -6.30 11.10
CA ARG A 62 -3.24 -7.48 11.35
C ARG A 62 -4.48 -7.53 10.45
N LYS A 63 -4.36 -7.00 9.22
CA LYS A 63 -5.41 -7.08 8.20
C LYS A 63 -5.24 -8.34 7.36
N ARG A 64 -6.34 -8.79 6.76
CA ARG A 64 -6.34 -9.91 5.81
C ARG A 64 -5.91 -9.42 4.43
N PRO A 65 -4.84 -9.97 3.82
CA PRO A 65 -4.36 -9.54 2.49
C PRO A 65 -5.45 -9.60 1.41
N GLU A 66 -6.36 -10.57 1.50
CA GLU A 66 -7.42 -10.80 0.52
C GLU A 66 -8.39 -9.63 0.42
N VAL A 67 -8.51 -8.84 1.49
CA VAL A 67 -9.37 -7.65 1.56
C VAL A 67 -8.62 -6.39 1.10
N ALA A 68 -7.29 -6.38 1.22
CA ALA A 68 -6.45 -5.22 0.88
C ALA A 68 -5.97 -5.24 -0.59
N MET A 69 -5.87 -6.42 -1.20
CA MET A 69 -5.38 -6.59 -2.56
C MET A 69 -6.44 -6.22 -3.60
N THR A 70 -6.02 -5.49 -4.63
CA THR A 70 -6.88 -5.17 -5.78
C THR A 70 -6.97 -6.37 -6.73
N PRO A 71 -8.16 -6.88 -7.11
CA PRO A 71 -8.28 -7.98 -8.05
C PRO A 71 -7.59 -7.74 -9.40
N VAL A 72 -7.05 -8.78 -10.04
CA VAL A 72 -6.40 -8.68 -11.36
C VAL A 72 -7.37 -8.14 -12.42
N LYS A 73 -8.61 -8.63 -12.43
CA LYS A 73 -9.63 -8.16 -13.40
C LYS A 73 -9.88 -6.65 -13.31
N SER A 74 -9.77 -6.05 -12.12
CA SER A 74 -9.93 -4.61 -11.92
C SER A 74 -8.71 -3.77 -12.32
N THR A 75 -7.58 -4.41 -12.61
CA THR A 75 -6.37 -3.72 -13.09
C THR A 75 -6.24 -3.66 -14.61
N ILE A 76 -7.09 -4.39 -15.34
CA ILE A 76 -7.08 -4.44 -16.81
C ILE A 76 -8.01 -3.34 -17.34
N ASP A 77 -7.56 -2.58 -18.35
CA ASP A 77 -8.44 -1.62 -19.03
C ASP A 77 -9.63 -2.34 -19.68
N ARG A 78 -10.82 -1.73 -19.60
CA ARG A 78 -12.05 -2.35 -20.08
C ARG A 78 -12.01 -2.65 -21.58
N LYS A 79 -11.40 -1.78 -22.39
CA LYS A 79 -11.24 -2.01 -23.83
C LYS A 79 -10.31 -3.18 -24.10
N LEU A 80 -9.29 -3.35 -23.26
CA LEU A 80 -8.37 -4.50 -23.34
C LEU A 80 -9.10 -5.81 -23.01
N LEU A 81 -10.00 -5.78 -22.03
CA LEU A 81 -10.78 -6.94 -21.62
C LEU A 81 -11.76 -7.40 -22.70
N GLU A 82 -12.34 -6.48 -23.47
CA GLU A 82 -13.23 -6.77 -24.61
C GLU A 82 -12.56 -7.59 -25.73
N VAL A 83 -11.23 -7.64 -25.79
CA VAL A 83 -10.49 -8.43 -26.78
C VAL A 83 -10.42 -9.92 -26.40
N VAL A 84 -10.55 -10.24 -25.11
CA VAL A 84 -10.26 -11.58 -24.54
C VAL A 84 -11.44 -12.22 -23.81
N CYS A 85 -12.58 -11.53 -23.69
CA CYS A 85 -13.81 -11.97 -23.03
C CYS A 85 -14.99 -11.87 -24.00
#